data_AF-L7F9V5-F1
#
_entry.id   AF-L7F9V5-F1
#
_cell.length_a   1.000
_cell.length_b   1.000
_cell.length_c   1.000
_cell.angle_alpha   90.00
_cell.angle_beta   90.00
_cell.angle_gamma   90.00
#
_symmetry.space_group_name_H-M   'P 1'
#
loop_
_entity.id
_entity.type
_entity.pdbx_description
1 polymer ?
#
loop_
_entity_poly.entity_id
_entity_poly.type
_entity_poly.pdbx_seq_one_letter_code
_entity_poly.pdbx_strand_id
1 'polypeptide(L)'
;MTTAKCHSAPITMIDRVASLLKVFDGRHGLTLAEIARHADLPRSSTHRILQRLVELGWVEREGYRYSLGIRMFELGSQAVRRDRIHQASLPVVHTLHRSTGLTVFLSAMVSSDVLHLERVGGWPEKGDSWRPGARQPAVHSAAGRALLAQLTEADWPALDFSPPATAYGIRTLRELRRDLDRVRDRGGVAVDVQGCCAGVTVVAAPVGPPGSSTRAALSLCGPADSMPTQEATDAVRMAAMDIWYTASGMPRRSRRARPVLSSLPRSGRTPVLSHD
;
A
#
# COMPACT_ATOMS: atom_id res chain seq x y z
N MET A 1 49.55 -9.31 -6.33
CA MET A 1 49.41 -7.85 -6.24
C MET A 1 47.93 -7.52 -6.10
N THR A 2 47.61 -6.94 -4.95
CA THR A 2 46.52 -5.98 -4.65
C THR A 2 45.08 -6.35 -4.99
N THR A 3 44.39 -6.87 -3.97
CA THR A 3 42.93 -6.81 -3.82
C THR A 3 42.46 -5.35 -3.82
N ALA A 4 41.58 -5.00 -4.77
CA ALA A 4 40.94 -3.70 -4.84
C ALA A 4 40.00 -3.53 -3.65
N LYS A 5 40.43 -2.72 -2.67
CA LYS A 5 39.63 -2.29 -1.52
C LYS A 5 38.62 -1.27 -2.03
N CYS A 6 37.36 -1.69 -2.18
CA CYS A 6 36.24 -0.79 -2.53
C CYS A 6 36.11 0.26 -1.42
N HIS A 7 36.50 1.51 -1.70
CA HIS A 7 36.40 2.62 -0.78
C HIS A 7 34.92 3.01 -0.63
N SER A 8 34.27 2.59 0.46
CA SER A 8 32.98 3.15 0.87
C SER A 8 33.19 4.61 1.25
N ALA A 9 32.44 5.54 0.65
CA ALA A 9 32.49 6.95 1.01
C ALA A 9 32.29 7.16 2.52
N PRO A 10 32.94 8.16 3.14
CA PRO A 10 32.77 8.42 4.57
C PRO A 10 31.32 8.76 4.88
N ILE A 11 30.73 8.06 5.86
CA ILE A 11 29.34 8.27 6.32
C ILE A 11 29.15 9.74 6.66
N THR A 12 28.26 10.39 5.93
CA THR A 12 27.97 11.82 6.10
C THR A 12 27.16 12.04 7.37
N MET A 13 27.10 13.30 7.84
CA MET A 13 26.26 13.64 9.00
C MET A 13 24.77 13.32 8.74
N ILE A 14 24.31 13.47 7.50
CA ILE A 14 22.93 13.17 7.10
C ILE A 14 22.65 11.67 7.24
N ASP A 15 23.58 10.82 6.80
CA ASP A 15 23.45 9.37 6.92
C ASP A 15 23.34 8.94 8.39
N ARG A 16 24.12 9.56 9.29
CA ARG A 16 24.04 9.28 10.73
C ARG A 16 22.68 9.66 11.31
N VAL A 17 22.15 10.83 10.93
CA VAL A 17 20.82 11.29 11.36
C VAL A 17 19.75 10.34 10.84
N ALA A 18 19.82 9.95 9.57
CA ALA A 18 18.87 9.00 8.97
C ALA A 18 18.90 7.64 9.69
N SER A 19 20.10 7.10 9.95
CA SER A 19 20.27 5.86 10.71
C SER A 19 19.68 5.94 12.12
N LEU A 20 19.87 7.07 12.82
CA LEU A 20 19.30 7.30 14.15
C LEU A 20 17.77 7.39 14.11
N LEU A 21 17.18 8.10 13.15
CA LEU A 21 15.72 8.18 13.04
C LEU A 21 15.11 6.82 12.67
N LYS A 22 15.79 6.02 11.84
CA LYS A 22 15.35 4.70 11.42
C LYS A 22 15.20 3.70 12.58
N VAL A 23 15.92 3.88 13.69
CA VAL A 23 15.82 2.97 14.85
C VAL A 23 14.44 2.96 15.49
N PHE A 24 13.67 4.04 15.33
CA PHE A 24 12.32 4.19 15.85
C PHE A 24 11.25 3.50 14.99
N ASP A 25 11.61 2.91 13.85
CA ASP A 25 10.67 2.13 13.06
C ASP A 25 10.16 0.92 13.87
N GLY A 26 8.89 0.96 14.25
CA GLY A 26 8.23 -0.03 15.09
C GLY A 26 8.62 -0.01 16.56
N ARG A 27 9.38 1.00 17.00
CA ARG A 27 9.89 1.09 18.37
C ARG A 27 9.59 2.44 18.99
N HIS A 28 9.27 2.44 20.28
CA HIS A 28 9.00 3.64 21.06
C HIS A 28 9.77 3.59 22.38
N GLY A 29 10.12 4.75 22.93
CA GLY A 29 10.75 4.86 24.25
C GLY A 29 12.12 4.18 24.37
N LEU A 30 13.01 4.37 23.41
CA LEU A 30 14.35 3.76 23.40
C LEU A 30 15.35 4.53 24.25
N THR A 31 16.26 3.84 24.92
CA THR A 31 17.39 4.45 25.64
C THR A 31 18.52 4.84 24.70
N LEU A 32 19.41 5.73 25.15
CA LEU A 32 20.62 6.10 24.41
C LEU A 32 21.47 4.88 24.00
N ALA A 33 21.58 3.88 24.88
CA ALA A 33 22.38 2.68 24.62
C ALA A 33 21.76 1.82 23.51
N GLU A 34 20.45 1.64 23.53
CA GLU A 34 19.72 0.91 22.49
C GLU A 34 19.83 1.62 21.15
N ILE A 35 19.64 2.94 21.13
CA ILE A 35 19.74 3.75 19.91
C ILE A 35 21.15 3.66 19.31
N ALA A 36 22.19 3.86 20.13
CA ALA A 36 23.58 3.78 19.66
C ALA A 36 23.91 2.40 19.06
N ARG A 37 23.44 1.33 19.71
CA ARG A 37 23.62 -0.05 19.24
C ARG A 37 22.87 -0.31 17.94
N HIS A 38 21.63 0.13 17.82
CA HIS A 38 20.81 -0.11 16.63
C HIS A 38 21.21 0.74 15.42
N ALA A 39 21.71 1.96 15.66
CA ALA A 39 22.19 2.84 14.61
C ALA A 39 23.65 2.54 14.19
N ASP A 40 24.34 1.64 14.90
CA ASP A 40 25.76 1.34 14.75
C ASP A 40 26.64 2.61 14.84
N LEU A 41 26.42 3.41 15.89
CA LEU A 41 27.11 4.67 16.12
C LEU A 41 27.73 4.74 17.52
N PRO A 42 28.90 5.39 17.69
CA PRO A 42 29.46 5.63 19.00
C PRO A 42 28.49 6.38 19.92
N ARG A 43 28.45 6.01 21.20
CA ARG A 43 27.52 6.59 22.19
C ARG A 43 27.63 8.11 22.30
N SER A 44 28.85 8.66 22.23
CA SER A 44 29.10 10.11 22.28
C SER A 44 28.52 10.85 21.06
N SER A 45 28.68 10.28 19.87
CA SER A 45 28.11 10.83 18.63
C SER A 45 26.59 10.77 18.66
N THR A 46 26.04 9.61 19.05
CA THR A 46 24.60 9.38 19.20
C THR A 46 23.97 10.39 20.15
N HIS A 47 24.59 10.62 21.32
CA HIS A 47 24.12 11.61 22.29
C HIS A 47 24.07 13.02 21.72
N ARG A 48 25.16 13.49 21.08
CA ARG A 48 25.21 14.82 20.46
C ARG A 48 24.14 15.00 19.38
N ILE A 49 23.92 13.98 18.55
CA ILE A 49 22.90 14.06 17.49
C ILE A 49 21.51 14.08 18.10
N LEU A 50 21.22 13.20 19.06
CA LEU A 50 19.92 13.16 19.74
C LEU A 50 19.60 14.46 20.47
N GLN A 51 20.58 15.13 21.10
CA GLN A 51 20.37 16.46 21.68
C GLN A 51 19.87 17.46 20.64
N ARG A 52 20.51 17.52 19.47
CA ARG A 52 20.07 18.39 18.37
C ARG A 52 18.69 18.01 17.83
N LEU A 53 18.40 16.71 17.71
CA LEU A 53 17.09 16.24 17.27
C LEU A 53 15.97 16.57 18.26
N VAL A 54 16.28 16.60 19.56
CA VAL A 54 15.38 17.07 20.61
C VAL A 54 15.14 18.56 20.52
N GLU A 55 16.19 19.37 20.36
CA GLU A 55 16.07 20.82 20.16
C GLU A 55 15.25 21.18 18.90
N LEU A 56 15.33 20.37 17.85
CA LEU A 56 14.54 20.53 16.62
C LEU A 56 13.11 19.96 16.73
N GLY A 57 12.78 19.27 17.82
CA GLY A 57 11.48 18.61 18.04
C GLY A 57 11.26 17.34 17.19
N TRP A 58 12.28 16.82 16.52
CA TRP A 58 12.18 15.60 15.70
C TRP A 58 12.19 14.34 16.54
N VAL A 59 12.81 14.42 17.71
CA VAL A 59 12.83 13.40 18.76
C VAL A 59 12.36 14.08 20.03
N GLU A 60 11.62 13.36 20.87
CA GLU A 60 11.26 13.80 22.21
C GLU A 60 11.96 12.91 23.24
N ARG A 61 12.19 13.46 24.43
CA ARG A 61 12.87 12.76 25.51
C ARG A 61 12.06 12.86 26.80
N GLU A 62 11.71 11.71 27.36
CA GLU A 62 11.07 11.57 28.66
C GLU A 62 12.01 10.80 29.59
N GLY A 63 12.60 11.49 30.56
CA GLY A 63 13.64 10.93 31.44
C GLY A 63 14.87 10.44 30.66
N TYR A 64 15.02 9.12 30.53
CA TYR A 64 16.12 8.47 29.81
C TYR A 64 15.69 7.81 28.49
N ARG A 65 14.41 7.93 28.16
CA ARG A 65 13.81 7.33 26.96
C ARG A 65 13.58 8.39 25.90
N TYR A 66 13.81 8.01 24.66
CA TYR A 66 13.62 8.83 23.47
C TYR A 66 12.53 8.22 22.59
N SER A 67 11.75 9.07 21.95
CA SER A 67 10.68 8.71 21.01
C SER A 67 10.68 9.68 19.82
N LEU A 68 10.01 9.35 18.73
CA LEU A 68 9.80 10.33 17.65
C LEU A 68 8.96 11.49 18.18
N GLY A 69 9.39 12.72 17.87
CA GLY A 69 8.68 13.93 18.26
C GLY A 69 7.58 14.31 17.28
N ILE A 70 6.61 15.10 17.75
CA ILE A 70 5.42 15.51 16.97
C ILE A 70 5.79 16.23 15.66
N ARG A 71 6.94 16.90 15.59
CA ARG A 71 7.40 17.61 14.38
C ARG A 71 7.52 16.70 13.16
N MET A 72 7.88 15.42 13.36
CA MET A 72 7.96 14.45 12.28
C MET A 72 6.59 14.16 11.66
N PHE A 73 5.54 14.09 12.49
CA PHE A 73 4.16 13.96 12.02
C PHE A 73 3.70 15.21 11.26
N GLU A 74 4.02 16.41 11.76
CA GLU A 74 3.67 17.66 11.08
C GLU A 74 4.25 17.73 9.66
N LEU A 75 5.52 17.36 9.50
CA LEU A 75 6.17 17.34 8.19
C LEU A 75 5.62 16.22 7.28
N GLY A 76 5.46 15.01 7.82
CA GLY A 76 4.92 13.87 7.07
C GLY A 76 3.48 14.10 6.60
N SER A 77 2.62 14.65 7.46
CA SER A 77 1.23 14.95 7.13
C SER A 77 1.11 15.98 6.00
N GLN A 78 2.03 16.94 5.89
CA GLN A 78 2.07 17.87 4.75
C GLN A 78 2.37 17.17 3.43
N ALA A 79 3.27 16.19 3.43
CA ALA A 79 3.57 15.39 2.25
C ALA A 79 2.35 14.58 1.80
N VAL A 80 1.69 13.89 2.73
CA VAL A 80 0.48 13.08 2.47
C VAL A 80 -0.68 13.97 2.01
N ARG A 81 -0.89 15.14 2.63
CA ARG A 81 -1.98 16.05 2.28
C ARG A 81 -1.91 16.59 0.86
N ARG A 82 -0.73 16.63 0.22
CA ARG A 82 -0.60 17.08 -1.17
C ARG A 82 -0.86 15.97 -2.20
N ASP A 83 -0.99 14.73 -1.75
CA ASP A 83 -1.26 13.59 -2.62
C ASP A 83 -2.76 13.52 -2.98
N ARG A 84 -3.06 13.75 -4.25
CA ARG A 84 -4.45 13.72 -4.79
C ARG A 84 -5.07 12.34 -4.72
N ILE A 85 -4.27 11.28 -4.89
CA ILE A 85 -4.75 9.90 -4.81
C ILE A 85 -5.14 9.58 -3.37
N HIS A 86 -4.30 9.97 -2.41
CA HIS A 86 -4.61 9.82 -1.00
C HIS A 86 -5.92 10.53 -0.62
N GLN A 87 -6.07 11.81 -0.99
CA GLN A 87 -7.30 12.57 -0.71
C GLN A 87 -8.54 11.93 -1.34
N ALA A 88 -8.46 11.52 -2.61
CA ALA A 88 -9.56 10.86 -3.30
C ALA A 88 -9.90 9.49 -2.70
N SER A 89 -8.94 8.82 -2.06
CA SER A 89 -9.13 7.49 -1.47
C SER A 89 -9.93 7.48 -0.18
N LEU A 90 -9.83 8.51 0.67
CA LEU A 90 -10.39 8.52 2.02
C LEU A 90 -11.88 8.11 2.09
N PRO A 91 -12.80 8.71 1.30
CA PRO A 91 -14.20 8.27 1.33
C PRO A 91 -14.39 6.85 0.80
N VAL A 92 -13.57 6.43 -0.17
CA VAL A 92 -13.65 5.10 -0.80
C VAL A 92 -13.19 4.02 0.16
N VAL A 93 -12.05 4.20 0.83
CA VAL A 93 -11.50 3.19 1.76
C VAL A 93 -12.45 2.94 2.93
N HIS A 94 -13.07 3.98 3.49
CA HIS A 94 -14.06 3.83 4.55
C HIS A 94 -15.33 3.13 4.07
N THR A 95 -15.82 3.47 2.88
CA THR A 95 -17.01 2.83 2.31
C THR A 95 -16.76 1.36 2.02
N LEU A 96 -15.62 1.05 1.44
CA LEU A 96 -15.22 -0.31 1.10
C LEU A 96 -15.05 -1.18 2.35
N HIS A 97 -14.44 -0.64 3.42
CA HIS A 97 -14.35 -1.34 4.70
C HIS A 97 -15.74 -1.63 5.26
N ARG A 98 -16.63 -0.62 5.33
CA ARG A 98 -17.99 -0.78 5.85
C ARG A 98 -18.80 -1.82 5.07
N SER A 99 -18.63 -1.89 3.75
CA SER A 99 -19.42 -2.81 2.91
C SER A 99 -18.90 -4.24 2.92
N THR A 100 -17.60 -4.44 3.12
CA THR A 100 -16.97 -5.77 3.03
C THR A 100 -16.63 -6.37 4.39
N GLY A 101 -16.51 -5.56 5.44
CA GLY A 101 -15.95 -5.97 6.74
C GLY A 101 -14.45 -6.28 6.71
N LEU A 102 -13.81 -6.21 5.55
CA LEU A 102 -12.39 -6.51 5.36
C LEU A 102 -11.53 -5.29 5.67
N THR A 103 -10.28 -5.51 6.04
CA THR A 103 -9.35 -4.40 6.24
C THR A 103 -8.88 -3.87 4.90
N VAL A 104 -8.97 -2.55 4.74
CA VAL A 104 -8.59 -1.84 3.53
C VAL A 104 -7.25 -1.15 3.73
N PHE A 105 -6.34 -1.28 2.76
CA PHE A 105 -5.09 -0.52 2.72
C PHE A 105 -4.99 0.29 1.43
N LEU A 106 -4.58 1.56 1.57
CA LEU A 106 -3.99 2.31 0.46
C LEU A 106 -2.49 2.21 0.57
N SER A 107 -1.82 1.84 -0.51
CA SER A 107 -0.36 1.71 -0.54
C SER A 107 0.24 2.41 -1.75
N ALA A 108 1.46 2.90 -1.62
CA ALA A 108 2.24 3.47 -2.72
C ALA A 108 3.57 2.73 -2.89
N MET A 109 4.00 2.53 -4.14
CA MET A 109 5.31 1.96 -4.46
C MET A 109 6.40 3.02 -4.29
N VAL A 110 7.34 2.74 -3.40
CA VAL A 110 8.48 3.60 -3.08
C VAL A 110 9.75 2.77 -3.19
N SER A 111 10.54 3.03 -4.23
CA SER A 111 11.67 2.18 -4.62
C SER A 111 11.19 0.74 -4.88
N SER A 112 11.73 -0.27 -4.20
CA SER A 112 11.36 -1.68 -4.31
C SER A 112 10.34 -2.16 -3.27
N ASP A 113 9.80 -1.23 -2.47
CA ASP A 113 8.80 -1.53 -1.44
C ASP A 113 7.44 -0.93 -1.80
N VAL A 114 6.41 -1.44 -1.12
CA VAL A 114 5.17 -0.70 -0.90
C VAL A 114 5.19 -0.05 0.48
N LEU A 115 4.74 1.19 0.55
CA LEU A 115 4.48 1.95 1.76
C LEU A 115 2.98 2.03 1.98
N HIS A 116 2.48 1.58 3.12
CA HIS A 116 1.08 1.77 3.48
C HIS A 116 0.84 3.22 3.88
N LEU A 117 -0.04 3.91 3.14
CA LEU A 117 -0.41 5.29 3.40
C LEU A 117 -1.60 5.38 4.36
N GLU A 118 -2.57 4.48 4.20
CA GLU A 118 -3.83 4.49 4.95
C GLU A 118 -4.24 3.05 5.29
N ARG A 119 -4.92 2.89 6.42
CA ARG A 119 -5.48 1.60 6.88
C ARG A 119 -6.83 1.82 7.53
N VAL A 120 -7.86 1.15 7.03
CA VAL A 120 -9.18 1.10 7.66
C VAL A 120 -9.50 -0.35 8.03
N GLY A 121 -9.63 -0.63 9.33
CA GLY A 121 -9.91 -1.96 9.88
C GLY A 121 -8.84 -2.44 10.87
N GLY A 122 -9.27 -3.25 11.85
CA GLY A 122 -8.45 -3.71 12.96
C GLY A 122 -7.65 -5.00 12.70
N TRP A 123 -7.96 -5.74 11.63
CA TRP A 123 -7.37 -7.05 11.37
C TRP A 123 -6.34 -7.02 10.21
N PRO A 124 -5.24 -7.79 10.24
CA PRO A 124 -4.74 -8.52 11.40
C PRO A 124 -4.31 -7.54 12.50
N GLU A 125 -4.54 -7.94 13.75
CA GLU A 125 -4.25 -7.13 14.94
C GLU A 125 -2.74 -7.02 15.21
N LYS A 126 -1.94 -7.94 14.67
CA LYS A 126 -0.50 -8.06 14.92
C LYS A 126 0.31 -7.94 13.64
N GLY A 127 1.40 -7.18 13.72
CA GLY A 127 2.45 -7.10 12.70
C GLY A 127 2.83 -5.66 12.39
N ASP A 128 4.09 -5.30 12.69
CA ASP A 128 4.65 -3.97 12.45
C ASP A 128 4.58 -3.54 10.98
N SER A 129 4.53 -4.51 10.06
CA SER A 129 4.45 -4.29 8.63
C SER A 129 3.06 -3.87 8.13
N TRP A 130 2.02 -3.91 8.96
CA TRP A 130 0.62 -3.68 8.57
C TRP A 130 0.04 -2.38 9.12
N ARG A 131 0.86 -1.40 9.50
CA ARG A 131 0.41 -0.07 9.93
C ARG A 131 0.64 0.98 8.84
N PRO A 132 -0.09 2.11 8.85
CA PRO A 132 0.32 3.29 8.10
C PRO A 132 1.78 3.66 8.40
N GLY A 133 2.54 4.01 7.36
CA GLY A 133 3.98 4.28 7.42
C GLY A 133 4.88 3.05 7.34
N ALA A 134 4.34 1.83 7.46
CA ALA A 134 5.14 0.61 7.33
C ALA A 134 5.41 0.23 5.87
N ARG A 135 6.53 -0.46 5.67
CA ARG A 135 6.99 -0.95 4.37
C ARG A 135 6.92 -2.46 4.27
N GLN A 136 6.66 -2.94 3.06
CA GLN A 136 6.78 -4.34 2.69
C GLN A 136 7.47 -4.44 1.32
N PRO A 137 8.38 -5.41 1.10
CA PRO A 137 8.94 -5.63 -0.23
C PRO A 137 7.83 -5.84 -1.27
N ALA A 138 7.98 -5.21 -2.44
CA ALA A 138 6.95 -5.27 -3.48
C ALA A 138 6.70 -6.71 -3.98
N VAL A 139 7.74 -7.55 -3.94
CA VAL A 139 7.68 -8.98 -4.30
C VAL A 139 6.75 -9.76 -3.36
N HIS A 140 6.76 -9.42 -2.07
CA HIS A 140 6.06 -10.15 -1.02
C HIS A 140 4.65 -9.63 -0.74
N SER A 141 4.26 -8.50 -1.33
CA SER A 141 2.95 -7.88 -1.11
C SER A 141 2.05 -8.00 -2.34
N ALA A 142 0.76 -8.26 -2.14
CA ALA A 142 -0.21 -8.22 -3.25
C ALA A 142 -0.23 -6.83 -3.92
N ALA A 143 -0.19 -5.75 -3.13
CA ALA A 143 -0.14 -4.38 -3.65
C ALA A 143 1.10 -4.13 -4.53
N GLY A 144 2.27 -4.61 -4.11
CA GLY A 144 3.51 -4.47 -4.87
C GLY A 144 3.45 -5.25 -6.18
N ARG A 145 2.97 -6.49 -6.15
CA ARG A 145 2.78 -7.31 -7.36
C ARG A 145 1.77 -6.70 -8.33
N ALA A 146 0.65 -6.16 -7.82
CA ALA A 146 -0.33 -5.43 -8.64
C ALA A 146 0.31 -4.23 -9.37
N LEU A 147 1.20 -3.50 -8.69
CA LEU A 147 1.93 -2.36 -9.26
C LEU A 147 3.02 -2.80 -10.24
N LEU A 148 3.81 -3.82 -9.91
CA LEU A 148 4.85 -4.37 -10.80
C LEU A 148 4.26 -4.94 -12.09
N ALA A 149 3.05 -5.49 -12.03
CA ALA A 149 2.35 -6.01 -13.21
C ALA A 149 1.99 -4.91 -14.24
N GLN A 150 1.89 -3.65 -13.82
CA GLN A 150 1.68 -2.51 -14.72
C GLN A 150 2.97 -2.04 -15.42
N LEU A 151 4.12 -2.49 -14.92
CA LEU A 151 5.43 -2.10 -15.43
C LEU A 151 5.97 -3.17 -16.39
N THR A 152 6.84 -2.73 -17.29
CA THR A 152 7.73 -3.67 -17.99
C THR A 152 8.85 -4.09 -17.05
N GLU A 153 9.44 -5.26 -17.28
CA GLU A 153 10.52 -5.76 -16.43
C GLU A 153 11.76 -4.82 -16.43
N ALA A 154 11.98 -4.10 -17.53
CA ALA A 154 13.04 -3.09 -17.62
C ALA A 154 12.84 -1.91 -16.65
N ASP A 155 11.60 -1.65 -16.24
CA ASP A 155 11.24 -0.55 -15.34
C ASP A 155 11.14 -1.01 -13.86
N TRP A 156 11.41 -2.28 -13.57
CA TRP A 156 11.36 -2.78 -12.20
C TRP A 156 12.49 -2.16 -11.36
N PRO A 157 12.19 -1.78 -10.11
CA PRO A 157 13.22 -1.35 -9.17
C PRO A 157 14.13 -2.53 -8.80
N ALA A 158 15.22 -2.27 -8.08
CA ALA A 158 16.05 -3.32 -7.50
C ALA A 158 15.27 -4.10 -6.43
N LEU A 159 14.62 -5.19 -6.84
CA LEU A 159 13.70 -5.99 -6.02
C LEU A 159 14.43 -6.73 -4.90
N ASP A 160 13.81 -6.74 -3.72
CA ASP A 160 14.28 -7.53 -2.57
C ASP A 160 13.58 -8.90 -2.56
N PHE A 161 14.38 -9.97 -2.59
CA PHE A 161 13.96 -11.37 -2.47
C PHE A 161 14.42 -11.99 -1.14
N SER A 162 14.61 -11.17 -0.11
CA SER A 162 14.81 -11.63 1.26
C SER A 162 13.78 -12.70 1.63
N PRO A 163 14.12 -13.69 2.48
CA PRO A 163 13.25 -14.82 2.76
C PRO A 163 11.82 -14.38 3.12
N PRO A 164 10.79 -14.89 2.43
CA PRO A 164 9.42 -14.50 2.70
C PRO A 164 9.01 -14.94 4.10
N ALA A 165 8.00 -14.26 4.65
CA ALA A 165 7.46 -14.55 5.98
C ALA A 165 6.85 -15.97 6.09
N THR A 166 6.48 -16.58 4.96
CA THR A 166 5.84 -17.91 4.94
C THR A 166 6.41 -18.83 3.87
N ALA A 167 6.01 -20.10 3.95
CA ALA A 167 6.32 -21.09 2.94
C ALA A 167 5.80 -20.73 1.54
N TYR A 168 4.72 -19.94 1.46
CA TYR A 168 3.95 -19.64 0.25
C TYR A 168 4.40 -18.37 -0.48
N GLY A 169 5.27 -17.55 0.14
CA GLY A 169 5.77 -16.34 -0.48
C GLY A 169 6.70 -16.60 -1.67
N ILE A 170 6.79 -15.61 -2.55
CA ILE A 170 7.66 -15.63 -3.74
C ILE A 170 9.12 -15.50 -3.31
N ARG A 171 9.98 -16.41 -3.77
CA ARG A 171 11.41 -16.44 -3.40
C ARG A 171 12.34 -16.09 -4.54
N THR A 172 11.86 -16.20 -5.77
CA THR A 172 12.71 -16.06 -6.96
C THR A 172 12.09 -15.17 -8.02
N LEU A 173 12.96 -14.56 -8.84
CA LEU A 173 12.55 -13.79 -10.01
C LEU A 173 11.66 -14.60 -10.97
N ARG A 174 11.95 -15.90 -11.14
CA ARG A 174 11.14 -16.80 -11.98
C ARG A 174 9.73 -17.00 -11.45
N GLU A 175 9.59 -17.17 -10.14
CA GLU A 175 8.28 -17.26 -9.48
C GLU A 175 7.52 -15.95 -9.60
N LEU A 176 8.20 -14.82 -9.41
CA LEU A 176 7.61 -13.49 -9.59
C LEU A 176 7.09 -13.31 -11.01
N ARG A 177 7.89 -13.59 -12.05
CA ARG A 177 7.45 -13.47 -13.46
C ARG A 177 6.17 -14.25 -13.72
N ARG A 178 6.15 -15.53 -13.35
CA ARG A 178 4.96 -16.41 -13.49
C ARG A 178 3.75 -15.88 -12.73
N ASP A 179 4.00 -15.28 -11.57
CA ASP A 179 2.94 -14.68 -10.79
C ASP A 179 2.37 -13.42 -11.44
N LEU A 180 3.23 -12.52 -11.89
CA LEU A 180 2.82 -11.29 -12.56
C LEU A 180 2.09 -11.55 -13.88
N ASP A 181 2.39 -12.65 -14.58
CA ASP A 181 1.61 -13.09 -15.73
C ASP A 181 0.16 -13.40 -15.31
N ARG A 182 -0.05 -14.14 -14.21
CA ARG A 182 -1.40 -14.37 -13.66
C ARG A 182 -2.08 -13.09 -13.19
N VAL A 183 -1.32 -12.14 -12.64
CA VAL A 183 -1.85 -10.82 -12.26
C VAL A 183 -2.36 -10.08 -13.49
N ARG A 184 -1.61 -10.10 -14.60
CA ARG A 184 -2.00 -9.49 -15.88
C ARG A 184 -3.22 -10.18 -16.48
N ASP A 185 -3.28 -11.51 -16.47
CA ASP A 185 -4.44 -12.28 -16.95
C ASP A 185 -5.72 -11.95 -16.18
N ARG A 186 -5.60 -11.60 -14.89
CA ARG A 186 -6.70 -11.13 -14.04
C ARG A 186 -6.95 -9.62 -14.15
N GLY A 187 -6.50 -8.97 -15.22
CA GLY A 187 -6.71 -7.54 -15.43
C GLY A 187 -6.01 -6.67 -14.40
N GLY A 188 -4.81 -7.06 -13.96
CA GLY A 188 -3.97 -6.32 -13.02
C GLY A 188 -4.23 -6.59 -11.54
N VAL A 189 -5.15 -7.49 -11.20
CA VAL A 189 -5.47 -7.80 -9.79
C VAL A 189 -4.56 -8.90 -9.26
N ALA A 190 -3.78 -8.57 -8.23
CA ALA A 190 -2.95 -9.52 -7.51
C ALA A 190 -3.74 -10.17 -6.37
N VAL A 191 -3.52 -11.47 -6.21
CA VAL A 191 -4.07 -12.24 -5.10
C VAL A 191 -2.89 -12.89 -4.38
N ASP A 192 -2.82 -12.67 -3.08
CA ASP A 192 -1.91 -13.32 -2.16
C ASP A 192 -2.71 -14.22 -1.22
N VAL A 193 -2.39 -15.51 -1.21
CA VAL A 193 -2.99 -16.46 -0.28
C VAL A 193 -1.87 -16.98 0.61
N GLN A 194 -1.83 -16.45 1.83
CA GLN A 194 -0.87 -16.78 2.88
C GLN A 194 0.60 -16.51 2.56
N GLY A 195 0.95 -15.79 1.49
CA GLY A 195 2.33 -15.51 1.10
C GLY A 195 2.98 -14.44 1.99
N CYS A 196 2.32 -13.30 2.18
CA CYS A 196 2.81 -12.23 3.05
C CYS A 196 2.69 -12.56 4.56
N CYS A 197 1.68 -13.35 4.96
CA CYS A 197 1.43 -13.72 6.35
C CYS A 197 0.57 -14.99 6.41
N ALA A 198 0.88 -15.91 7.31
CA ALA A 198 0.15 -17.16 7.44
C ALA A 198 -1.31 -16.90 7.84
N GLY A 199 -2.25 -17.61 7.23
CA GLY A 199 -3.68 -17.43 7.48
C GLY A 199 -4.29 -16.13 6.94
N VAL A 200 -3.55 -15.34 6.15
CA VAL A 200 -4.04 -14.09 5.56
C VAL A 200 -4.20 -14.22 4.05
N THR A 201 -5.33 -13.76 3.51
CA THR A 201 -5.51 -13.51 2.09
C THR A 201 -5.57 -12.01 1.83
N VAL A 202 -4.88 -11.57 0.78
CA VAL A 202 -4.91 -10.19 0.31
C VAL A 202 -5.24 -10.15 -1.17
N VAL A 203 -6.21 -9.33 -1.57
CA VAL A 203 -6.44 -8.99 -2.97
C VAL A 203 -6.11 -7.51 -3.18
N ALA A 204 -5.41 -7.20 -4.26
CA ALA A 204 -4.96 -5.84 -4.54
C ALA A 204 -5.12 -5.46 -6.01
N ALA A 205 -5.57 -4.23 -6.24
CA ALA A 205 -5.69 -3.65 -7.57
C ALA A 205 -4.89 -2.34 -7.65
N PRO A 206 -4.26 -2.04 -8.79
CA PRO A 206 -3.64 -0.74 -9.01
C PRO A 206 -4.70 0.36 -9.09
N VAL A 207 -4.36 1.55 -8.61
CA VAL A 207 -5.18 2.75 -8.76
C VAL A 207 -4.88 3.36 -10.13
N GLY A 208 -5.82 3.18 -11.05
CA GLY A 208 -5.72 3.69 -12.42
C GLY A 208 -5.42 2.62 -13.45
N PRO A 209 -5.56 2.95 -14.74
CA PRO A 209 -5.31 2.01 -15.83
C PRO A 209 -3.80 1.74 -16.00
N PRO A 210 -3.44 0.65 -16.69
CA PRO A 210 -2.07 0.41 -17.13
C PRO A 210 -1.50 1.63 -17.87
N GLY A 211 -0.26 1.99 -17.56
CA GLY A 211 0.40 3.19 -18.12
C GLY A 211 0.03 4.50 -17.44
N SER A 212 -0.87 4.50 -16.43
CA SER A 212 -1.02 5.66 -15.55
C SER A 212 0.28 5.91 -14.78
N SER A 213 0.55 7.18 -14.47
CA SER A 213 1.72 7.56 -13.65
C SER A 213 1.52 7.25 -12.16
N THR A 214 0.36 6.71 -11.79
CA THR A 214 0.01 6.38 -10.40
C THR A 214 0.76 5.15 -9.94
N ARG A 215 1.58 5.35 -8.90
CA ARG A 215 2.28 4.26 -8.19
C ARG A 215 1.53 3.85 -6.93
N ALA A 216 0.20 3.81 -6.98
CA ALA A 216 -0.65 3.48 -5.83
C ALA A 216 -1.53 2.27 -6.10
N ALA A 217 -1.80 1.48 -5.07
CA ALA A 217 -2.67 0.33 -5.11
C ALA A 217 -3.60 0.32 -3.90
N LEU A 218 -4.79 -0.22 -4.11
CA LEU A 218 -5.77 -0.48 -3.08
C LEU A 218 -5.79 -1.98 -2.80
N SER A 219 -5.84 -2.39 -1.54
CA SER A 219 -5.97 -3.80 -1.18
C SER A 219 -7.00 -4.07 -0.09
N LEU A 220 -7.56 -5.27 -0.15
CA LEU A 220 -8.44 -5.86 0.86
C LEU A 220 -7.73 -7.04 1.50
N CYS A 221 -7.82 -7.12 2.81
CA CYS A 221 -7.15 -8.12 3.64
C CYS A 221 -8.18 -8.79 4.56
N GLY A 222 -8.16 -10.13 4.59
CA GLY A 222 -9.06 -10.94 5.41
C GLY A 222 -8.51 -12.33 5.71
N PRO A 223 -9.18 -13.10 6.59
CA PRO A 223 -8.76 -14.46 6.94
C PRO A 223 -8.79 -15.38 5.72
N ALA A 224 -7.75 -16.20 5.56
CA ALA A 224 -7.57 -17.00 4.35
C ALA A 224 -8.64 -18.10 4.15
N ASP A 225 -9.28 -18.53 5.24
CA ASP A 225 -10.30 -19.58 5.24
C ASP A 225 -11.71 -19.10 4.87
N SER A 226 -11.96 -17.79 4.98
CA SER A 226 -13.31 -17.22 4.93
C SER A 226 -13.44 -16.00 4.01
N MET A 227 -12.33 -15.48 3.47
CA MET A 227 -12.37 -14.31 2.57
C MET A 227 -12.99 -14.65 1.20
N PRO A 228 -14.12 -14.00 0.81
CA PRO A 228 -14.74 -14.21 -0.50
C PRO A 228 -13.91 -13.55 -1.60
N THR A 229 -12.92 -14.29 -2.13
CA THR A 229 -11.84 -13.74 -2.96
C THR A 229 -12.34 -13.11 -4.26
N GLN A 230 -13.37 -13.67 -4.91
CA GLN A 230 -13.93 -13.13 -6.15
C GLN A 230 -14.66 -11.80 -5.91
N GLU A 231 -15.53 -11.75 -4.90
CA GLU A 231 -16.25 -10.53 -4.53
C GLU A 231 -15.28 -9.43 -4.09
N ALA A 232 -14.27 -9.79 -3.29
CA ALA A 232 -13.21 -8.86 -2.89
C ALA A 232 -12.42 -8.35 -4.10
N THR A 233 -12.14 -9.20 -5.09
CA THR A 233 -11.46 -8.82 -6.34
C THR A 233 -12.27 -7.79 -7.13
N ASP A 234 -13.57 -8.01 -7.29
CA ASP A 234 -14.44 -7.09 -8.02
C ASP A 234 -14.61 -5.77 -7.26
N ALA A 235 -14.79 -5.84 -5.94
CA ALA A 235 -14.92 -4.67 -5.08
C ALA A 235 -13.65 -3.80 -5.08
N VAL A 236 -12.46 -4.40 -4.91
CA VAL A 236 -11.20 -3.65 -4.88
C VAL A 236 -10.89 -3.02 -6.24
N ARG A 237 -11.18 -3.72 -7.35
CA ARG A 237 -10.97 -3.17 -8.70
C ARG A 237 -11.87 -1.97 -8.98
N MET A 238 -13.16 -2.07 -8.65
CA MET A 238 -14.10 -0.96 -8.80
C MET A 238 -13.68 0.25 -7.94
N ALA A 239 -13.37 0.00 -6.67
CA ALA A 239 -12.94 1.04 -5.75
C ALA A 239 -11.63 1.72 -6.20
N ALA A 240 -10.62 0.96 -6.63
CA ALA A 240 -9.36 1.51 -7.11
C ALA A 240 -9.57 2.43 -8.34
N MET A 241 -10.47 2.05 -9.24
CA MET A 241 -10.77 2.86 -10.41
C MET A 241 -11.60 4.11 -10.08
N ASP A 242 -12.47 4.04 -9.07
CA ASP A 242 -13.19 5.21 -8.55
C ASP A 242 -12.27 6.25 -7.92
N ILE A 243 -11.24 5.80 -7.18
CA ILE A 243 -10.19 6.67 -6.64
C ILE A 243 -9.47 7.38 -7.78
N TRP A 244 -9.09 6.64 -8.83
CA TRP A 244 -8.41 7.20 -9.98
C TRP A 244 -9.24 8.27 -10.70
N TYR A 245 -10.52 8.01 -10.98
CA TYR A 245 -11.39 9.00 -11.63
C TYR A 245 -11.54 10.27 -10.81
N THR A 246 -11.74 10.12 -9.50
CA THR A 246 -11.89 11.23 -8.56
C THR A 246 -10.61 12.07 -8.50
N ALA A 247 -9.45 11.44 -8.38
CA ALA A 247 -8.15 12.12 -8.35
C ALA A 247 -7.79 12.80 -9.67
N SER A 248 -8.20 12.22 -10.80
CA SER A 248 -7.93 12.74 -12.16
C SER A 248 -8.88 13.85 -12.58
N GLY A 249 -9.95 14.11 -11.81
CA GLY A 249 -11.00 15.05 -12.21
C GLY A 249 -11.81 14.61 -13.44
N MET A 250 -11.72 13.32 -13.83
CA MET A 250 -12.45 12.78 -14.97
C MET A 250 -13.82 12.26 -14.53
N PRO A 251 -14.92 12.59 -15.24
CA PRO A 251 -16.23 12.03 -14.93
C PRO A 251 -16.22 10.52 -15.14
N ARG A 252 -16.82 9.76 -14.20
CA ARG A 252 -17.10 8.33 -14.40
C ARG A 252 -17.85 8.20 -15.73
N ARG A 253 -17.36 7.36 -16.66
CA ARG A 253 -18.17 6.95 -17.80
C ARG A 253 -19.42 6.29 -17.23
N SER A 254 -20.54 7.02 -17.21
CA SER A 254 -21.81 6.48 -16.73
C SER A 254 -22.05 5.16 -17.44
N ARG A 255 -22.32 4.12 -16.65
CA ARG A 255 -22.73 2.82 -17.16
C ARG A 255 -24.06 3.08 -17.86
N ARG A 256 -24.05 3.35 -19.18
CA ARG A 256 -25.27 3.52 -19.98
C ARG A 256 -26.10 2.26 -19.70
N ALA A 257 -27.21 2.44 -18.97
CA ALA A 257 -28.23 1.43 -18.90
C ALA A 257 -28.57 1.06 -20.36
N ARG A 258 -28.40 -0.21 -20.73
CA ARG A 258 -28.98 -0.71 -21.98
C ARG A 258 -30.45 -0.29 -21.95
N PRO A 259 -30.98 0.41 -22.97
CA PRO A 259 -32.41 0.64 -23.01
C PRO A 259 -33.06 -0.75 -23.08
N VAL A 260 -33.80 -1.08 -22.02
CA VAL A 260 -34.70 -2.23 -22.06
C VAL A 260 -35.72 -1.86 -23.13
N LEU A 261 -35.63 -2.51 -24.29
CA LEU A 261 -36.69 -2.48 -25.30
C LEU A 261 -37.93 -3.07 -24.63
N SER A 262 -38.82 -2.20 -24.14
CA SER A 262 -40.12 -2.57 -23.64
C SER A 262 -40.96 -3.05 -24.81
N SER A 263 -41.05 -4.37 -24.99
CA SER A 263 -42.09 -4.99 -25.81
C SER A 263 -43.45 -4.81 -25.12
N LEU A 264 -44.18 -3.78 -25.53
CA LEU A 264 -45.60 -3.64 -25.19
C LEU A 264 -46.42 -4.65 -26.02
N PRO A 265 -47.30 -5.46 -25.40
CA PRO A 265 -48.29 -6.22 -26.15
C PRO A 265 -49.41 -5.27 -26.62
N ARG A 266 -49.70 -5.25 -27.92
CA ARG A 266 -50.89 -4.59 -28.47
C ARG A 266 -52.12 -5.40 -28.06
N SER A 267 -52.81 -4.99 -26.99
CA SER A 267 -54.18 -5.45 -26.71
C SER A 267 -55.17 -4.69 -27.59
N GLY A 268 -56.14 -5.43 -28.12
CA GLY A 268 -57.11 -4.95 -29.10
C GLY A 268 -58.10 -3.93 -28.55
N ARG A 269 -58.55 -3.06 -29.44
CA ARG A 269 -59.78 -2.27 -29.29
C ARG A 269 -60.77 -2.70 -30.37
N THR A 270 -61.83 -3.37 -29.96
CA THR A 270 -63.13 -3.40 -30.65
C THR A 270 -63.82 -2.04 -30.47
N PRO A 271 -64.40 -1.42 -31.50
CA PRO A 271 -65.35 -0.33 -31.32
C PRO A 271 -66.78 -0.88 -31.19
N VAL A 272 -67.54 -0.18 -30.35
CA VAL A 272 -68.93 -0.46 -29.98
C VAL A 272 -69.85 0.52 -30.72
N LEU A 273 -70.89 -0.06 -31.35
CA LEU A 273 -72.24 0.46 -31.68
C LEU A 273 -72.43 1.66 -32.62
N SER A 274 -73.28 1.43 -33.62
CA SER A 274 -74.25 2.41 -34.13
C SER A 274 -75.65 1.80 -34.08
N HIS A 275 -76.53 2.46 -33.32
CA HIS A 275 -77.98 2.41 -33.44
C HIS A 275 -78.38 3.29 -34.63
N ASP A 276 -79.06 2.71 -35.62
CA ASP A 276 -80.32 3.16 -36.26
C ASP A 276 -80.64 2.24 -37.43
#